data_AF-A0A6B0VVH0-F1
#
_entry.id   AF-A0A6B0VVH0-F1
#
_cell.length_a   1.000
_cell.length_b   1.000
_cell.length_c   1.000
_cell.angle_alpha   90.00
_cell.angle_beta   90.00
_cell.angle_gamma   90.00
#
_symmetry.space_group_name_H-M   'P 1'
#
loop_
_entity.id
_entity.type
_entity.pdbx_description
1 polymer ?
#
loop_
_entity_poly.entity_id
_entity_poly.type
_entity_poly.pdbx_seq_one_letter_code
_entity_poly.pdbx_strand_id
1 'polypeptide(L)'
;MTTHDARTDANGFVRFFRNYTKTWVHAVATAGLTAFGTLTIVHNWFAALALATYAVPPVVLYLRRGRARPRDKSASATGSNGEDGTGSAGADGSDDGSGRSSEARGTDAREDSDAAATADTAAASASDAVTDTSTETGKNATTGDTAGTESEATADQEAKTGAGTGEPLEGAETESTAADADDDAAETESDDDRAIPADAAADDGRDEASIEEPKSDSADAGAEWHGVDTPAETALYDVAIPTASDAYAVGADGTVLSGDGQGQWSVVLEDGPAAQGNDLRGADATADGEAVWIAGDSGALGRVDVETGRHTDYTAPEDVTDNWLGVAVGGSSDAETILLINGSGAVLRGTYREGDLEWTGPDKPGSGSSLSGVELVGDVGYCCDTNDGVFETTDGGESFERVGLEGADGTLTDVATTGRGDCLVSADDGVVHRYGGSTWTPERVADGSLTGLARSGERTAACADDGIHERSTPTADWERIDIDGTDALQAISIAPERSVAVGENGTVIERH
;
A
#
# COMPACT_ATOMS: atom_id res chain seq x y z
N MET A 1 45.28 1.63 1.54
CA MET A 1 44.37 0.56 2.02
C MET A 1 43.80 0.98 3.36
N THR A 2 42.69 1.74 3.34
CA THR A 2 41.76 2.03 4.47
C THR A 2 40.76 3.12 4.01
N THR A 3 39.71 2.73 3.29
CA THR A 3 38.56 3.59 2.95
C THR A 3 37.22 2.85 3.00
N HIS A 4 37.21 1.62 3.55
CA HIS A 4 36.05 0.72 3.49
C HIS A 4 35.20 0.63 4.78
N ASP A 5 35.62 1.27 5.89
CA ASP A 5 34.85 1.21 7.15
C ASP A 5 33.80 2.33 7.29
N ALA A 6 34.04 3.52 6.71
CA ALA A 6 33.23 4.71 6.98
C ALA A 6 31.79 4.66 6.42
N ARG A 7 31.55 3.96 5.30
CA ARG A 7 30.20 3.79 4.72
C ARG A 7 29.35 2.81 5.53
N THR A 8 29.96 1.76 6.06
CA THR A 8 29.30 0.72 6.85
C THR A 8 28.77 1.27 8.18
N ASP A 9 29.57 2.11 8.86
CA ASP A 9 29.15 2.77 10.11
C ASP A 9 28.07 3.84 9.89
N ALA A 10 28.10 4.56 8.76
CA ALA A 10 27.08 5.55 8.42
C ALA A 10 25.70 4.90 8.24
N ASN A 11 25.61 3.84 7.44
CA ASN A 11 24.36 3.10 7.24
C ASN A 11 23.88 2.45 8.55
N GLY A 12 24.80 1.95 9.38
CA GLY A 12 24.47 1.41 10.71
C GLY A 12 23.89 2.44 11.67
N PHE A 13 24.40 3.67 11.68
CA PHE A 13 23.87 4.76 12.51
C PHE A 13 22.52 5.27 12.01
N VAL A 14 22.34 5.46 10.70
CA VAL A 14 21.05 5.90 10.11
C VAL A 14 19.96 4.86 10.39
N ARG A 15 20.23 3.57 10.16
CA ARG A 15 19.30 2.48 10.49
C ARG A 15 18.98 2.41 11.99
N PHE A 16 19.96 2.63 12.86
CA PHE A 16 19.70 2.73 14.30
C PHE A 16 18.83 3.93 14.66
N PHE A 17 19.06 5.10 14.04
CA PHE A 17 18.33 6.32 14.33
C PHE A 17 16.87 6.26 13.84
N ARG A 18 16.61 5.73 12.64
CA ARG A 18 15.26 5.45 12.09
C ARG A 18 14.48 4.47 12.98
N ASN A 19 15.15 3.42 13.47
CA ASN A 19 14.56 2.51 14.45
C ASN A 19 14.37 3.16 15.83
N TYR A 20 15.23 4.11 16.24
CA TYR A 20 15.09 4.83 17.52
C TYR A 20 13.88 5.77 17.52
N THR A 21 13.61 6.49 16.42
CA THR A 21 12.45 7.39 16.31
C THR A 21 11.12 6.64 16.43
N LYS A 22 11.06 5.38 15.96
CA LYS A 22 9.92 4.46 16.14
C LYS A 22 9.73 3.96 17.61
N THR A 23 10.56 4.36 18.58
CA THR A 23 10.44 3.90 19.99
C THR A 23 9.78 4.89 20.95
N TRP A 24 9.12 4.37 21.99
CA TRP A 24 8.65 5.17 23.14
C TRP A 24 9.74 5.98 23.84
N VAL A 25 11.01 5.57 23.72
CA VAL A 25 12.17 6.30 24.27
C VAL A 25 12.40 7.61 23.51
N HIS A 26 12.19 7.63 22.19
CA HIS A 26 12.19 8.87 21.41
C HIS A 26 11.03 9.79 21.84
N ALA A 27 9.81 9.26 22.00
CA ALA A 27 8.66 10.05 22.47
C ALA A 27 8.94 10.71 23.85
N VAL A 28 9.55 9.98 24.79
CA VAL A 28 9.98 10.52 26.09
C VAL A 28 11.09 11.57 25.95
N ALA A 29 12.06 11.36 25.05
CA ALA A 29 13.13 12.33 24.79
C ALA A 29 12.58 13.64 24.17
N THR A 30 11.61 13.54 23.26
CA THR A 30 10.91 14.68 22.64
C THR A 30 10.04 15.43 23.66
N ALA A 31 9.28 14.72 24.50
CA ALA A 31 8.54 15.33 25.61
C ALA A 31 9.49 16.07 26.59
N GLY A 32 10.65 15.48 26.90
CA GLY A 32 11.70 16.11 27.70
C GLY A 32 12.29 17.37 27.03
N LEU A 33 12.53 17.34 25.72
CA LEU A 33 12.98 18.50 24.96
C LEU A 33 11.97 19.65 25.00
N THR A 34 10.67 19.37 24.88
CA THR A 34 9.62 20.40 24.98
C THR A 34 9.50 20.95 26.41
N ALA A 35 9.55 20.09 27.44
CA ALA A 35 9.47 20.49 28.84
C ALA A 35 10.68 21.35 29.27
N PHE A 36 11.91 20.99 28.88
CA PHE A 36 13.09 21.79 29.20
C PHE A 36 13.30 22.96 28.23
N GLY A 37 12.80 22.87 26.99
CA GLY A 37 12.81 23.95 26.01
C GLY A 37 11.97 25.14 26.45
N THR A 38 10.78 24.90 27.01
CA THR A 38 9.93 25.97 27.57
C THR A 38 10.53 26.62 28.84
N LEU A 39 11.35 25.89 29.61
CA LEU A 39 12.09 26.41 30.76
C LEU A 39 13.28 27.33 30.40
N THR A 40 13.66 27.44 29.12
CA THR A 40 14.75 28.33 28.67
C THR A 40 14.51 29.81 28.98
N ILE A 41 13.23 30.22 29.05
CA ILE A 41 12.80 31.58 29.44
C ILE A 41 13.28 31.93 30.86
N VAL A 42 13.42 30.93 31.74
CA VAL A 42 13.85 31.12 33.13
C VAL A 42 15.37 31.19 33.23
N HIS A 43 16.10 30.33 32.49
CA HIS A 43 17.56 30.36 32.47
C HIS A 43 18.14 29.59 31.28
N ASN A 44 19.14 30.18 30.61
CA ASN A 44 19.83 29.59 29.45
C ASN A 44 20.51 28.22 29.70
N TRP A 45 20.62 27.72 30.94
CA TRP A 45 21.17 26.39 31.20
C TRP A 45 20.19 25.28 30.82
N PHE A 46 18.88 25.56 30.85
CA PHE A 46 17.84 24.63 30.39
C PHE A 46 17.93 24.33 28.89
N ALA A 47 18.52 25.23 28.08
CA ALA A 47 18.76 24.95 26.66
C ALA A 47 19.79 23.82 26.47
N ALA A 48 20.86 23.84 27.27
CA ALA A 48 21.83 22.76 27.29
C ALA A 48 21.23 21.46 27.84
N LEU A 49 20.33 21.55 28.84
CA LEU A 49 19.61 20.39 29.37
C LEU A 49 18.66 19.77 28.33
N ALA A 50 17.86 20.59 27.62
CA ALA A 50 16.95 20.12 26.58
C ALA A 50 17.69 19.39 25.44
N LEU A 51 18.79 19.98 24.95
CA LEU A 51 19.65 19.35 23.95
C LEU A 51 20.29 18.05 24.46
N ALA A 52 20.74 18.02 25.72
CA ALA A 52 21.30 16.81 26.33
C ALA A 52 20.24 15.71 26.50
N THR A 53 19.03 16.03 26.96
CA THR A 53 17.91 15.09 27.11
C THR A 53 17.50 14.47 25.79
N TYR A 54 17.61 15.20 24.68
CA TYR A 54 17.31 14.70 23.34
C TYR A 54 18.46 13.88 22.71
N ALA A 55 19.71 14.36 22.82
CA ALA A 55 20.85 13.75 22.13
C ALA A 55 21.52 12.59 22.89
N VAL A 56 21.45 12.55 24.22
CA VAL A 56 22.13 11.51 25.01
C VAL A 56 21.50 10.12 24.89
N PRO A 57 20.15 9.93 24.93
CA PRO A 57 19.54 8.61 24.83
C PRO A 57 19.93 7.80 23.58
N PRO A 58 19.86 8.33 22.33
CA PRO A 58 20.24 7.56 21.15
C PRO A 58 21.73 7.21 21.16
N VAL A 59 22.60 8.13 21.56
CA VAL A 59 24.05 7.89 21.64
C VAL A 59 24.40 6.80 22.66
N VAL A 60 23.77 6.81 23.84
CA VAL A 60 24.00 5.80 24.88
C VAL A 60 23.49 4.43 24.46
N LEU A 61 22.34 4.36 23.77
CA LEU A 61 21.80 3.10 23.25
C LEU A 61 22.66 2.53 22.11
N TYR A 62 23.12 3.37 21.17
CA TYR A 62 24.04 2.98 20.11
C TYR A 62 25.34 2.38 20.66
N LEU A 63 25.99 3.08 21.61
CA LEU A 63 27.24 2.64 22.25
C LEU A 63 27.08 1.41 23.16
N ARG A 64 25.85 1.09 23.61
CA ARG A 64 25.56 -0.16 24.32
C ARG A 64 25.38 -1.32 23.35
N ARG A 65 24.68 -1.12 22.23
CA ARG A 65 24.46 -2.16 21.21
C ARG A 65 25.77 -2.63 20.57
N GLY A 66 26.71 -1.71 20.33
CA GLY A 66 28.05 -2.03 19.79
C GLY A 66 28.98 -2.86 20.71
N ARG A 67 28.63 -3.06 22.00
CA ARG A 67 29.43 -3.90 22.93
C ARG A 67 28.99 -5.37 22.96
N ALA A 68 27.90 -5.74 22.28
CA ALA A 68 27.37 -7.10 22.26
C ALA A 68 27.66 -7.83 20.94
N ARG A 69 28.94 -8.18 20.71
CA ARG A 69 29.33 -9.25 19.77
C ARG A 69 30.05 -10.36 20.54
N PRO A 70 29.54 -11.61 20.56
CA PRO A 70 30.35 -12.77 20.89
C PRO A 70 31.48 -12.89 19.86
N ARG A 71 32.70 -13.23 20.28
CA ARG A 71 33.76 -13.64 19.35
C ARG A 71 33.60 -15.11 19.03
N ASP A 72 33.62 -15.43 17.74
CA ASP A 72 33.58 -16.80 17.25
C ASP A 72 34.73 -17.66 17.78
N LYS A 73 34.40 -18.90 18.13
CA LYS A 73 35.38 -19.97 18.33
C LYS A 73 35.75 -20.56 16.97
N SER A 74 36.75 -20.01 16.31
CA SER A 74 37.47 -20.74 15.26
C SER A 74 38.60 -21.57 15.87
N ALA A 75 38.64 -22.85 15.48
CA ALA A 75 39.60 -23.81 16.01
C ALA A 75 41.01 -23.59 15.44
N SER A 76 42.03 -23.78 16.28
CA SER A 76 43.31 -24.32 15.84
C SER A 76 43.87 -25.23 16.94
N ALA A 77 44.27 -26.44 16.54
CA ALA A 77 44.86 -27.43 17.44
C ALA A 77 46.39 -27.38 17.33
N THR A 78 47.08 -27.37 18.46
CA THR A 78 48.40 -27.97 18.69
C THR A 78 48.59 -28.01 20.21
N GLY A 79 48.89 -29.17 20.79
CA GLY A 79 48.93 -29.34 22.25
C GLY A 79 50.29 -29.82 22.78
N SER A 80 50.41 -29.91 24.10
CA SER A 80 51.38 -30.80 24.78
C SER A 80 51.02 -31.02 26.27
N ASN A 81 50.80 -32.29 26.62
CA ASN A 81 51.07 -33.05 27.87
C ASN A 81 51.12 -32.42 29.29
N GLY A 82 50.72 -33.26 30.26
CA GLY A 82 51.06 -33.21 31.70
C GLY A 82 49.84 -32.89 32.57
N GLU A 83 49.22 -33.83 33.31
CA GLU A 83 49.70 -34.43 34.60
C GLU A 83 49.98 -33.31 35.64
N ASP A 84 49.40 -33.29 36.86
CA ASP A 84 48.79 -34.35 37.67
C ASP A 84 47.96 -33.75 38.85
N GLY A 85 47.29 -34.57 39.69
CA GLY A 85 47.17 -34.25 41.14
C GLY A 85 45.85 -33.76 41.78
N THR A 86 44.86 -34.64 41.90
CA THR A 86 44.14 -35.03 43.16
C THR A 86 43.71 -34.02 44.27
N GLY A 87 42.42 -34.08 44.62
CA GLY A 87 41.87 -33.97 46.01
C GLY A 87 41.61 -32.56 46.58
N SER A 88 40.71 -32.35 47.56
CA SER A 88 39.76 -33.23 48.28
C SER A 88 38.68 -32.39 49.00
N ALA A 89 37.61 -33.05 49.49
CA ALA A 89 36.51 -32.66 50.40
C ALA A 89 36.56 -31.32 51.20
N GLY A 90 35.44 -30.70 51.60
CA GLY A 90 34.01 -31.10 51.54
C GLY A 90 33.21 -30.46 52.71
N ALA A 91 31.94 -30.89 52.89
CA ALA A 91 31.05 -30.61 54.05
C ALA A 91 30.58 -29.14 54.28
N ASP A 92 29.49 -28.82 55.02
CA ASP A 92 28.20 -29.48 55.34
C ASP A 92 27.33 -28.46 56.15
N GLY A 93 26.01 -28.67 56.30
CA GLY A 93 25.08 -27.88 57.15
C GLY A 93 24.37 -26.71 56.43
N SER A 94 23.03 -26.53 56.42
CA SER A 94 21.88 -26.86 57.31
C SER A 94 21.49 -25.77 58.34
N ASP A 95 20.19 -25.76 58.68
CA ASP A 95 19.37 -24.79 59.46
C ASP A 95 19.08 -23.44 58.76
N ASP A 96 17.83 -22.97 58.56
CA ASP A 96 16.58 -22.92 59.37
C ASP A 96 16.49 -21.69 60.30
N GLY A 97 15.28 -21.17 60.55
CA GLY A 97 15.05 -20.17 61.61
C GLY A 97 14.18 -18.95 61.26
N SER A 98 12.88 -19.19 61.05
CA SER A 98 11.73 -18.27 61.19
C SER A 98 11.82 -16.98 62.04
N GLY A 99 11.04 -15.95 61.67
CA GLY A 99 10.50 -14.89 62.57
C GLY A 99 10.05 -13.63 61.81
N ARG A 100 8.76 -13.30 61.67
CA ARG A 100 7.82 -12.69 62.67
C ARG A 100 8.30 -11.36 63.25
N SER A 101 7.52 -10.29 63.39
CA SER A 101 6.16 -9.92 62.91
C SER A 101 5.96 -8.41 63.12
N SER A 102 4.96 -7.82 62.45
CA SER A 102 4.08 -6.70 62.89
C SER A 102 4.55 -5.67 63.94
N GLU A 103 4.31 -4.39 63.65
CA GLU A 103 3.35 -3.60 64.46
C GLU A 103 2.76 -2.41 63.67
N ALA A 104 1.62 -1.90 64.13
CA ALA A 104 0.79 -0.90 63.46
C ALA A 104 0.17 0.08 64.48
N ARG A 105 -0.59 1.09 63.98
CA ARG A 105 -1.22 2.23 64.68
C ARG A 105 -0.29 3.46 64.83
N GLY A 106 -0.77 4.70 64.76
CA GLY A 106 -2.12 5.18 64.44
C GLY A 106 -2.44 6.56 65.08
N THR A 107 -3.41 7.27 64.48
CA THR A 107 -4.23 8.39 65.02
C THR A 107 -3.59 9.76 65.34
N ASP A 108 -3.86 10.71 64.44
CA ASP A 108 -4.69 11.93 64.61
C ASP A 108 -4.22 13.27 65.24
N ALA A 109 -4.86 14.32 64.70
CA ALA A 109 -5.05 15.72 65.17
C ALA A 109 -3.89 16.73 65.01
N ARG A 110 -4.12 18.04 64.75
CA ARG A 110 -5.15 18.84 64.01
C ARG A 110 -4.68 20.33 64.00
N GLU A 111 -5.47 21.25 63.41
CA GLU A 111 -5.30 22.73 63.38
C GLU A 111 -4.14 23.27 62.51
N ASP A 112 -4.20 24.46 61.88
CA ASP A 112 -5.30 25.25 61.30
C ASP A 112 -4.68 26.42 60.50
N SER A 113 -5.22 26.77 59.32
CA SER A 113 -5.25 28.17 58.80
C SER A 113 -5.93 28.26 57.42
N ASP A 114 -7.05 28.98 57.35
CA ASP A 114 -7.75 29.35 56.11
C ASP A 114 -7.00 30.39 55.24
N ALA A 115 -7.26 30.39 53.92
CA ALA A 115 -8.00 31.49 53.25
C ALA A 115 -8.09 31.34 51.71
N ALA A 116 -9.33 31.45 51.20
CA ALA A 116 -9.85 31.95 49.90
C ALA A 116 -8.90 32.20 48.67
N ALA A 117 -9.35 32.08 47.41
CA ALA A 117 -10.70 32.32 46.88
C ALA A 117 -11.02 31.53 45.57
N THR A 118 -12.24 31.76 45.05
CA THR A 118 -12.99 30.98 44.05
C THR A 118 -13.13 31.64 42.66
N ALA A 119 -13.79 30.92 41.74
CA ALA A 119 -14.30 31.26 40.39
C ALA A 119 -13.32 30.98 39.23
N ASP A 120 -13.58 30.17 38.18
CA ASP A 120 -14.80 29.66 37.49
C ASP A 120 -15.19 30.44 36.21
N THR A 121 -15.66 29.68 35.20
CA THR A 121 -16.48 30.08 34.02
C THR A 121 -15.83 30.65 32.73
N ALA A 122 -15.75 29.75 31.73
CA ALA A 122 -16.14 29.85 30.29
C ALA A 122 -15.53 30.84 29.25
N ALA A 123 -15.24 30.23 28.08
CA ALA A 123 -15.50 30.61 26.67
C ALA A 123 -15.73 32.09 26.22
N ALA A 124 -15.04 32.49 25.15
CA ALA A 124 -15.63 33.05 23.90
C ALA A 124 -14.55 33.26 22.79
N SER A 125 -15.00 33.47 21.55
CA SER A 125 -14.22 33.42 20.30
C SER A 125 -13.53 34.73 19.85
N ALA A 126 -12.59 34.56 18.91
CA ALA A 126 -12.28 35.38 17.73
C ALA A 126 -12.19 36.92 17.79
N SER A 127 -11.07 37.47 17.31
CA SER A 127 -11.07 38.61 16.36
C SER A 127 -9.71 38.81 15.68
N ASP A 128 -9.72 39.27 14.43
CA ASP A 128 -8.58 39.58 13.57
C ASP A 128 -7.59 40.63 14.10
N ALA A 129 -6.37 40.60 13.55
CA ALA A 129 -5.46 41.75 13.54
C ALA A 129 -4.71 41.84 12.20
N VAL A 130 -5.30 42.57 11.25
CA VAL A 130 -4.67 43.00 9.99
C VAL A 130 -3.40 43.82 10.27
N THR A 131 -2.32 43.59 9.52
CA THR A 131 -1.16 44.48 9.49
C THR A 131 -1.12 45.23 8.15
N ASP A 132 -1.26 46.55 8.24
CA ASP A 132 -1.31 47.47 7.11
C ASP A 132 0.11 47.84 6.61
N THR A 133 0.30 47.99 5.30
CA THR A 133 1.50 48.63 4.71
C THR A 133 1.16 49.25 3.36
N SER A 134 0.77 50.53 3.38
CA SER A 134 0.84 51.44 2.22
C SER A 134 2.33 51.79 1.93
N THR A 135 2.83 52.09 0.73
CA THR A 135 2.34 52.86 -0.45
C THR A 135 3.24 52.45 -1.67
N GLU A 136 3.18 52.96 -2.93
CA GLU A 136 2.60 54.17 -3.53
C GLU A 136 2.23 53.96 -5.02
N THR A 137 1.09 54.54 -5.44
CA THR A 137 0.87 55.31 -6.69
C THR A 137 1.26 54.77 -8.08
N GLY A 138 0.25 54.61 -8.96
CA GLY A 138 0.45 54.87 -10.40
C GLY A 138 -0.63 54.42 -11.41
N LYS A 139 -1.68 55.25 -11.63
CA LYS A 139 -2.45 55.50 -12.89
C LYS A 139 -2.73 54.31 -13.86
N ASN A 140 -3.92 54.11 -14.42
CA ASN A 140 -4.82 55.12 -15.01
C ASN A 140 -6.22 54.52 -15.26
N ALA A 141 -7.27 55.34 -15.28
CA ALA A 141 -8.65 54.92 -15.59
C ALA A 141 -9.02 55.14 -17.07
N THR A 142 -9.93 54.32 -17.60
CA THR A 142 -10.85 54.66 -18.70
C THR A 142 -12.19 53.95 -18.48
N THR A 143 -13.28 54.66 -18.78
CA THR A 143 -14.68 54.36 -18.42
C THR A 143 -15.57 53.96 -19.61
N GLY A 144 -16.70 53.30 -19.30
CA GLY A 144 -17.83 53.00 -20.20
C GLY A 144 -18.41 51.63 -19.83
N ASP A 145 -19.54 51.44 -19.14
CA ASP A 145 -20.84 52.15 -19.06
C ASP A 145 -21.66 52.15 -20.37
N THR A 146 -22.61 51.21 -20.48
CA THR A 146 -24.04 51.54 -20.71
C THR A 146 -25.01 50.34 -20.56
N ALA A 147 -25.79 50.37 -19.49
CA ALA A 147 -27.24 50.09 -19.34
C ALA A 147 -28.03 49.04 -20.20
N GLY A 148 -28.91 48.30 -19.50
CA GLY A 148 -30.22 47.80 -19.98
C GLY A 148 -30.26 46.34 -20.44
N THR A 149 -31.28 45.52 -20.14
CA THR A 149 -32.65 45.81 -19.65
C THR A 149 -33.22 44.61 -18.86
N GLU A 150 -34.13 44.88 -17.92
CA GLU A 150 -34.81 43.91 -17.05
C GLU A 150 -35.93 43.14 -17.78
N SER A 151 -36.28 41.94 -17.31
CA SER A 151 -37.63 41.36 -17.45
C SER A 151 -37.88 40.25 -16.43
N GLU A 152 -38.66 40.55 -15.40
CA GLU A 152 -39.35 39.55 -14.57
C GLU A 152 -40.64 39.10 -15.25
N ALA A 153 -41.03 37.83 -15.10
CA ALA A 153 -42.41 37.39 -15.17
C ALA A 153 -42.60 36.13 -14.30
N THR A 154 -43.65 36.10 -13.49
CA THR A 154 -43.91 35.11 -12.44
C THR A 154 -45.22 34.34 -12.65
N ALA A 155 -45.43 33.31 -11.80
CA ALA A 155 -46.70 32.72 -11.36
C ALA A 155 -47.19 31.40 -12.02
N ASP A 156 -47.06 30.32 -11.24
CA ASP A 156 -48.10 29.38 -10.77
C ASP A 156 -49.22 28.86 -11.70
N GLN A 157 -49.40 27.52 -11.69
CA GLN A 157 -50.53 26.93 -10.94
C GLN A 157 -50.46 25.40 -10.71
N GLU A 158 -50.94 24.98 -9.54
CA GLU A 158 -51.16 23.57 -9.16
C GLU A 158 -52.36 22.92 -9.88
N ALA A 159 -52.36 21.58 -9.99
CA ALA A 159 -53.59 20.79 -10.02
C ALA A 159 -53.40 19.34 -9.50
N LYS A 160 -53.84 19.07 -8.26
CA LYS A 160 -54.07 17.70 -7.74
C LYS A 160 -55.47 17.20 -8.13
N THR A 161 -55.58 15.96 -8.66
CA THR A 161 -56.67 14.97 -8.48
C THR A 161 -56.24 13.67 -9.18
N GLY A 162 -56.63 12.44 -8.79
CA GLY A 162 -57.47 11.96 -7.69
C GLY A 162 -57.45 10.41 -7.63
N ALA A 163 -57.91 9.83 -6.51
CA ALA A 163 -57.73 8.41 -6.15
C ALA A 163 -58.62 7.37 -6.88
N GLY A 164 -58.24 6.08 -6.76
CA GLY A 164 -59.09 4.90 -7.01
C GLY A 164 -58.30 3.57 -7.09
N THR A 165 -57.93 2.92 -5.97
CA THR A 165 -58.66 1.81 -5.28
C THR A 165 -58.88 0.52 -6.09
N GLY A 166 -58.34 -0.62 -5.64
CA GLY A 166 -58.82 -1.95 -6.08
C GLY A 166 -57.89 -3.17 -5.91
N GLU A 167 -57.61 -3.61 -4.68
CA GLU A 167 -57.31 -5.03 -4.37
C GLU A 167 -58.63 -5.87 -4.45
N PRO A 168 -58.64 -7.22 -4.67
CA PRO A 168 -57.92 -8.20 -3.83
C PRO A 168 -57.44 -9.57 -4.41
N LEU A 169 -56.42 -10.13 -3.73
CA LEU A 169 -56.20 -11.51 -3.20
C LEU A 169 -56.55 -12.82 -3.96
N GLU A 170 -55.77 -13.85 -3.60
CA GLU A 170 -55.91 -15.32 -3.85
C GLU A 170 -55.73 -15.80 -5.31
N GLY A 171 -54.98 -16.86 -5.63
CA GLY A 171 -54.16 -17.78 -4.82
C GLY A 171 -54.13 -19.18 -5.45
N ALA A 172 -52.94 -19.77 -5.66
CA ALA A 172 -52.77 -21.19 -6.00
C ALA A 172 -51.31 -21.64 -5.83
N GLU A 173 -51.09 -22.59 -4.93
CA GLU A 173 -49.83 -23.33 -4.79
C GLU A 173 -49.78 -24.48 -5.81
N THR A 174 -48.60 -24.82 -6.33
CA THR A 174 -48.33 -26.17 -6.83
C THR A 174 -46.88 -26.56 -6.54
N GLU A 175 -46.72 -27.50 -5.62
CA GLU A 175 -45.50 -28.31 -5.48
C GLU A 175 -45.29 -29.18 -6.73
N SER A 176 -44.03 -29.45 -7.08
CA SER A 176 -43.66 -30.69 -7.77
C SER A 176 -42.32 -31.20 -7.25
N THR A 177 -42.32 -32.41 -6.72
CA THR A 177 -41.16 -33.11 -6.15
C THR A 177 -40.80 -34.35 -6.96
N ALA A 178 -39.53 -34.76 -6.85
CA ALA A 178 -38.97 -36.04 -7.31
C ALA A 178 -38.87 -36.25 -8.85
N ALA A 179 -38.00 -37.11 -9.38
CA ALA A 179 -37.21 -38.15 -8.71
C ALA A 179 -35.84 -38.39 -9.37
N ASP A 180 -35.00 -39.14 -8.65
CA ASP A 180 -33.69 -39.66 -9.02
C ASP A 180 -33.69 -40.60 -10.25
N ALA A 181 -32.52 -40.72 -10.88
CA ALA A 181 -32.05 -41.99 -11.47
C ALA A 181 -30.52 -41.96 -11.63
N ASP A 182 -29.81 -42.78 -10.84
CA ASP A 182 -28.46 -43.25 -11.15
C ASP A 182 -28.46 -44.08 -12.45
N ASP A 183 -27.37 -44.08 -13.21
CA ASP A 183 -26.76 -45.34 -13.68
C ASP A 183 -25.26 -45.16 -14.04
N ASP A 184 -24.57 -46.29 -14.10
CA ASP A 184 -23.12 -46.45 -13.91
C ASP A 184 -22.22 -46.29 -15.16
N ALA A 185 -20.94 -46.17 -14.82
CA ALA A 185 -19.70 -46.30 -15.59
C ALA A 185 -19.69 -47.04 -16.95
N ALA A 186 -18.76 -46.60 -17.83
CA ALA A 186 -17.78 -47.49 -18.46
C ALA A 186 -16.53 -46.75 -18.98
N GLU A 187 -15.36 -47.12 -18.45
CA GLU A 187 -14.05 -46.90 -19.08
C GLU A 187 -13.96 -47.67 -20.41
N THR A 188 -13.23 -47.17 -21.41
CA THR A 188 -12.63 -48.04 -22.44
C THR A 188 -11.40 -47.40 -23.07
N GLU A 189 -10.22 -47.95 -22.78
CA GLU A 189 -8.98 -47.62 -23.50
C GLU A 189 -8.95 -48.26 -24.89
N SER A 190 -8.13 -47.69 -25.78
CA SER A 190 -7.80 -48.29 -27.07
C SER A 190 -6.35 -48.01 -27.47
N ASP A 191 -5.47 -48.97 -27.18
CA ASP A 191 -4.22 -49.16 -27.91
C ASP A 191 -4.51 -49.47 -29.39
N ASP A 192 -3.65 -49.02 -30.32
CA ASP A 192 -3.43 -49.75 -31.58
C ASP A 192 -1.97 -49.66 -32.03
N ASP A 193 -1.37 -50.84 -32.22
CA ASP A 193 0.02 -51.07 -32.61
C ASP A 193 0.27 -50.69 -34.08
N ARG A 194 1.49 -50.23 -34.39
CA ARG A 194 2.08 -50.50 -35.72
C ARG A 194 3.61 -50.56 -35.69
N ALA A 195 4.13 -51.76 -35.87
CA ALA A 195 5.55 -52.07 -35.85
C ALA A 195 6.18 -52.10 -37.26
N ILE A 196 7.41 -51.56 -37.37
CA ILE A 196 8.64 -52.22 -37.90
C ILE A 196 8.59 -52.74 -39.37
N PRO A 197 9.56 -52.35 -40.24
CA PRO A 197 10.88 -52.97 -40.14
C PRO A 197 12.14 -52.11 -40.37
N ALA A 198 13.24 -52.64 -39.83
CA ALA A 198 14.60 -52.21 -40.07
C ALA A 198 15.36 -53.25 -40.91
N ASP A 199 16.23 -52.77 -41.79
CA ASP A 199 17.35 -53.47 -42.43
C ASP A 199 18.24 -52.37 -43.04
N ALA A 200 19.57 -52.43 -43.20
CA ALA A 200 20.68 -53.02 -42.45
C ALA A 200 21.94 -52.81 -43.32
N ALA A 201 22.83 -51.92 -42.86
CA ALA A 201 24.30 -51.94 -43.04
C ALA A 201 25.01 -51.52 -44.36
N ALA A 202 26.26 -51.07 -44.11
CA ALA A 202 27.39 -50.75 -44.99
C ALA A 202 27.37 -49.42 -45.78
N ASP A 203 28.47 -48.69 -46.02
CA ASP A 203 29.83 -48.52 -45.47
C ASP A 203 30.64 -47.76 -46.55
N ASP A 204 30.66 -46.43 -46.49
CA ASP A 204 31.78 -45.54 -46.85
C ASP A 204 31.48 -44.13 -46.25
N GLY A 205 32.34 -43.10 -46.24
CA GLY A 205 33.61 -42.99 -46.96
C GLY A 205 34.33 -41.64 -46.90
N ARG A 206 34.13 -40.80 -45.85
CA ARG A 206 34.62 -39.40 -45.70
C ARG A 206 33.96 -38.36 -46.63
N ASP A 207 33.56 -37.23 -46.06
CA ASP A 207 34.34 -35.98 -46.17
C ASP A 207 33.77 -34.91 -45.23
N GLU A 208 34.60 -33.94 -44.83
CA GLU A 208 34.21 -32.89 -43.89
C GLU A 208 33.35 -31.81 -44.56
N ALA A 209 32.11 -31.67 -44.10
CA ALA A 209 31.32 -30.46 -44.29
C ALA A 209 30.59 -30.18 -42.97
N SER A 210 30.83 -29.00 -42.39
CA SER A 210 30.16 -28.56 -41.17
C SER A 210 28.65 -28.52 -41.40
N ILE A 211 27.93 -29.48 -40.84
CA ILE A 211 26.50 -29.33 -40.61
C ILE A 211 26.40 -28.32 -39.46
N GLU A 212 26.03 -27.09 -39.79
CA GLU A 212 25.46 -26.20 -38.79
C GLU A 212 24.27 -26.94 -38.19
N GLU A 213 24.34 -27.24 -36.89
CA GLU A 213 23.18 -27.74 -36.18
C GLU A 213 22.06 -26.73 -36.43
N PRO A 214 20.88 -27.15 -36.93
CA PRO A 214 19.76 -26.23 -36.98
C PRO A 214 19.57 -25.78 -35.54
N LYS A 215 19.74 -24.47 -35.30
CA LYS A 215 19.30 -23.86 -34.05
C LYS A 215 17.87 -24.36 -33.87
N SER A 216 17.63 -25.12 -32.81
CA SER A 216 16.27 -25.27 -32.34
C SER A 216 15.85 -23.85 -31.99
N ASP A 217 15.02 -23.26 -32.84
CA ASP A 217 14.22 -22.11 -32.47
C ASP A 217 13.34 -22.59 -31.32
N SER A 218 13.90 -22.47 -30.11
CA SER A 218 13.17 -22.63 -28.87
C SER A 218 12.04 -21.63 -28.97
N ALA A 219 10.81 -22.13 -28.95
CA ALA A 219 9.61 -21.31 -28.93
C ALA A 219 9.42 -20.69 -27.53
N ASP A 220 10.44 -19.95 -27.12
CA ASP A 220 10.51 -19.03 -26.00
C ASP A 220 11.11 -17.74 -26.58
N ALA A 221 10.33 -17.13 -27.47
CA ALA A 221 10.51 -15.72 -27.80
C ALA A 221 10.00 -14.95 -26.58
N GLY A 222 10.87 -14.85 -25.57
CA GLY A 222 10.52 -14.33 -24.26
C GLY A 222 9.87 -12.95 -24.38
N ALA A 223 8.64 -12.85 -23.89
CA ALA A 223 7.82 -11.64 -23.91
C ALA A 223 8.61 -10.45 -23.35
N GLU A 224 8.97 -9.52 -24.24
CA GLU A 224 9.88 -8.40 -23.98
C GLU A 224 9.12 -7.12 -23.62
N TRP A 225 9.63 -6.40 -22.61
CA TRP A 225 9.10 -5.09 -22.25
C TRP A 225 9.55 -4.03 -23.26
N HIS A 226 8.61 -3.20 -23.72
CA HIS A 226 8.88 -2.13 -24.68
C HIS A 226 8.07 -0.87 -24.33
N GLY A 227 8.69 0.29 -24.52
CA GLY A 227 8.02 1.58 -24.35
C GLY A 227 6.95 1.80 -25.44
N VAL A 228 5.85 2.45 -25.06
CA VAL A 228 4.71 2.77 -25.93
C VAL A 228 4.47 4.29 -25.91
N ASP A 229 4.29 4.88 -27.10
CA ASP A 229 3.95 6.31 -27.23
C ASP A 229 2.53 6.57 -26.70
N THR A 230 2.37 7.56 -25.83
CA THR A 230 1.06 7.97 -25.29
C THR A 230 0.75 9.44 -25.60
N PRO A 231 -0.52 9.87 -25.52
CA PRO A 231 -0.89 11.28 -25.64
C PRO A 231 -0.65 12.10 -24.34
N ALA A 232 -0.19 11.48 -23.25
CA ALA A 232 0.07 12.20 -22.00
C ALA A 232 1.44 12.89 -22.03
N GLU A 233 1.50 14.12 -21.54
CA GLU A 233 2.75 14.88 -21.32
C GLU A 233 3.11 15.02 -19.83
N THR A 234 2.32 14.41 -18.94
CA THR A 234 2.36 14.54 -17.48
C THR A 234 2.49 13.17 -16.80
N ALA A 235 2.83 13.14 -15.51
CA ALA A 235 3.06 11.89 -14.80
C ALA A 235 1.79 11.03 -14.69
N LEU A 236 1.92 9.74 -14.99
CA LEU A 236 0.92 8.71 -14.71
C LEU A 236 1.27 8.06 -13.37
N TYR A 237 0.28 7.94 -12.49
CA TYR A 237 0.44 7.51 -11.10
C TYR A 237 -0.03 6.08 -10.86
N ASP A 238 -1.05 5.61 -11.58
CA ASP A 238 -1.55 4.23 -11.43
C ASP A 238 -2.14 3.65 -12.73
N VAL A 239 -2.27 2.32 -12.79
CA VAL A 239 -2.74 1.58 -13.96
C VAL A 239 -3.50 0.30 -13.60
N ALA A 240 -4.65 0.08 -14.24
CA ALA A 240 -5.44 -1.15 -14.16
C ALA A 240 -5.50 -1.88 -15.51
N ILE A 241 -5.56 -3.22 -15.49
CA ILE A 241 -5.77 -4.06 -16.68
C ILE A 241 -7.10 -4.84 -16.50
N PRO A 242 -8.26 -4.22 -16.79
CA PRO A 242 -9.56 -4.90 -16.68
C PRO A 242 -9.68 -6.12 -17.60
N THR A 243 -9.09 -6.09 -18.81
CA THR A 243 -9.14 -7.22 -19.75
C THR A 243 -7.80 -7.40 -20.48
N ALA A 244 -7.62 -8.52 -21.19
CA ALA A 244 -6.46 -8.72 -22.05
C ALA A 244 -6.32 -7.66 -23.17
N SER A 245 -7.41 -6.98 -23.54
CA SER A 245 -7.45 -5.93 -24.58
C SER A 245 -7.62 -4.52 -24.02
N ASP A 246 -7.77 -4.34 -22.72
CA ASP A 246 -8.11 -3.06 -22.11
C ASP A 246 -7.18 -2.77 -20.93
N ALA A 247 -6.54 -1.60 -20.94
CA ALA A 247 -5.84 -1.04 -19.79
C ALA A 247 -6.26 0.41 -19.59
N TYR A 248 -6.29 0.87 -18.34
CA TYR A 248 -6.59 2.24 -17.97
C TYR A 248 -5.46 2.79 -17.12
N ALA A 249 -4.90 3.93 -17.50
CA ALA A 249 -3.86 4.62 -16.75
C ALA A 249 -4.38 5.99 -16.28
N VAL A 250 -4.07 6.36 -15.04
CA VAL A 250 -4.50 7.61 -14.43
C VAL A 250 -3.31 8.44 -13.97
N GLY A 251 -3.44 9.76 -13.92
CA GLY A 251 -2.30 10.62 -13.63
C GLY A 251 -2.62 12.05 -13.22
N ALA A 252 -1.60 12.88 -13.35
CA ALA A 252 -1.63 14.31 -13.03
C ALA A 252 -2.66 15.08 -13.89
N ASP A 253 -3.10 16.21 -13.35
CA ASP A 253 -4.11 17.10 -13.97
C ASP A 253 -5.44 16.38 -14.30
N GLY A 254 -5.73 15.23 -13.65
CA GLY A 254 -6.96 14.45 -13.89
C GLY A 254 -6.94 13.58 -15.14
N THR A 255 -5.78 13.38 -15.76
CA THR A 255 -5.64 12.58 -16.99
C THR A 255 -6.10 11.14 -16.76
N VAL A 256 -6.96 10.62 -17.66
CA VAL A 256 -7.27 9.19 -17.78
C VAL A 256 -7.06 8.76 -19.22
N LEU A 257 -6.22 7.74 -19.42
CA LEU A 257 -5.97 7.10 -20.71
C LEU A 257 -6.57 5.69 -20.75
N SER A 258 -6.98 5.25 -21.94
CA SER A 258 -7.26 3.84 -22.25
C SER A 258 -6.26 3.30 -23.28
N GLY A 259 -5.84 2.05 -23.13
CA GLY A 259 -4.90 1.36 -24.03
C GLY A 259 -5.46 0.02 -24.54
N ASP A 260 -5.52 -0.14 -25.86
CA ASP A 260 -6.27 -1.18 -26.59
C ASP A 260 -5.60 -2.57 -26.69
N GLY A 261 -4.53 -2.79 -25.93
CA GLY A 261 -3.73 -4.02 -25.97
C GLY A 261 -2.93 -4.21 -27.28
N GLN A 262 -2.95 -3.25 -28.21
CA GLN A 262 -2.20 -3.27 -29.47
C GLN A 262 -1.14 -2.16 -29.53
N GLY A 263 -0.79 -1.59 -28.36
CA GLY A 263 0.14 -0.49 -28.23
C GLY A 263 -0.43 0.88 -28.64
N GLN A 264 -1.75 1.04 -28.73
CA GLN A 264 -2.37 2.34 -28.97
C GLN A 264 -3.09 2.84 -27.71
N TRP A 265 -2.69 4.02 -27.24
CA TRP A 265 -3.31 4.72 -26.11
C TRP A 265 -4.13 5.93 -26.58
N SER A 266 -5.21 6.23 -25.87
CA SER A 266 -6.13 7.35 -26.16
C SER A 266 -6.64 8.00 -24.88
N VAL A 267 -6.94 9.31 -24.93
CA VAL A 267 -7.47 10.03 -23.76
C VAL A 267 -8.95 9.74 -23.60
N VAL A 268 -9.35 9.32 -22.39
CA VAL A 268 -10.74 9.13 -21.97
C VAL A 268 -11.24 10.39 -21.26
N LEU A 269 -10.46 10.91 -20.30
CA LEU A 269 -10.74 12.15 -19.58
C LEU A 269 -9.48 13.04 -19.59
N GLU A 270 -9.67 14.33 -19.89
CA GLU A 270 -8.59 15.34 -19.86
C GLU A 270 -8.44 15.96 -18.45
N ASP A 271 -9.55 16.24 -17.74
CA ASP A 271 -9.59 17.00 -16.48
C ASP A 271 -10.19 16.21 -15.28
N GLY A 272 -10.18 14.87 -15.36
CA GLY A 272 -10.75 13.98 -14.32
C GLY A 272 -12.28 13.90 -14.30
N PRO A 273 -12.88 13.11 -13.38
CA PRO A 273 -14.30 12.78 -13.40
C PRO A 273 -15.22 13.99 -13.26
N ALA A 274 -14.87 14.93 -12.38
CA ALA A 274 -15.61 16.18 -12.16
C ALA A 274 -15.17 17.35 -13.06
N ALA A 275 -14.27 17.12 -14.02
CA ALA A 275 -13.66 18.17 -14.88
C ALA A 275 -13.04 19.34 -14.08
N GLN A 276 -12.15 19.01 -13.14
CA GLN A 276 -11.49 19.96 -12.22
C GLN A 276 -9.97 19.94 -12.27
N GLY A 277 -9.35 18.99 -12.98
CA GLY A 277 -7.89 18.89 -13.08
C GLY A 277 -7.19 18.41 -11.81
N ASN A 278 -7.88 17.62 -10.97
CA ASN A 278 -7.28 17.04 -9.76
C ASN A 278 -6.49 15.78 -10.12
N ASP A 279 -5.24 15.67 -9.64
CA ASP A 279 -4.41 14.46 -9.80
C ASP A 279 -5.17 13.19 -9.36
N LEU A 280 -5.17 12.18 -10.22
CA LEU A 280 -5.72 10.85 -9.94
C LEU A 280 -4.60 9.93 -9.47
N ARG A 281 -4.77 9.33 -8.28
CA ARG A 281 -3.74 8.58 -7.55
C ARG A 281 -3.89 7.06 -7.63
N GLY A 282 -5.09 6.57 -7.94
CA GLY A 282 -5.36 5.13 -8.00
C GLY A 282 -6.42 4.77 -9.05
N ALA A 283 -6.29 3.58 -9.64
CA ALA A 283 -7.25 2.98 -10.55
C ALA A 283 -7.35 1.47 -10.34
N ASP A 284 -8.56 0.94 -10.22
CA ASP A 284 -8.78 -0.51 -10.08
C ASP A 284 -10.05 -0.98 -10.80
N ALA A 285 -10.07 -2.22 -11.26
CA ALA A 285 -11.08 -2.81 -12.12
C ALA A 285 -12.06 -3.71 -11.37
N THR A 286 -13.29 -3.84 -11.86
CA THR A 286 -14.20 -4.90 -11.42
C THR A 286 -13.66 -6.28 -11.84
N ALA A 287 -14.01 -7.33 -11.10
CA ALA A 287 -13.49 -8.68 -11.30
C ALA A 287 -13.88 -9.34 -12.64
N ASP A 288 -14.83 -8.75 -13.36
CA ASP A 288 -15.25 -9.10 -14.73
C ASP A 288 -14.67 -8.16 -15.81
N GLY A 289 -13.98 -7.08 -15.41
CA GLY A 289 -13.38 -6.11 -16.31
C GLY A 289 -14.36 -5.17 -17.00
N GLU A 290 -15.64 -5.14 -16.60
CA GLU A 290 -16.65 -4.29 -17.25
C GLU A 290 -16.60 -2.83 -16.78
N ALA A 291 -15.99 -2.54 -15.62
CA ALA A 291 -15.79 -1.18 -15.13
C ALA A 291 -14.43 -0.97 -14.45
N VAL A 292 -13.99 0.30 -14.41
CA VAL A 292 -12.79 0.76 -13.70
C VAL A 292 -13.17 1.94 -12.80
N TRP A 293 -12.78 1.88 -11.52
CA TRP A 293 -12.84 3.01 -10.60
C TRP A 293 -11.55 3.80 -10.64
N ILE A 294 -11.67 5.12 -10.52
CA ILE A 294 -10.55 6.07 -10.48
C ILE A 294 -10.72 6.98 -9.27
N ALA A 295 -9.66 7.22 -8.51
CA ALA A 295 -9.69 8.04 -7.31
C ALA A 295 -8.46 8.96 -7.19
N GLY A 296 -8.58 10.10 -6.51
CA GLY A 296 -7.46 11.02 -6.34
C GLY A 296 -7.67 12.20 -5.39
N ASP A 297 -6.94 13.27 -5.67
CA ASP A 297 -6.84 14.46 -4.82
C ASP A 297 -8.18 15.23 -4.72
N SER A 298 -8.36 15.97 -3.62
CA SER A 298 -9.58 16.77 -3.33
C SER A 298 -10.90 15.97 -3.37
N GLY A 299 -10.85 14.67 -3.04
CA GLY A 299 -12.01 13.78 -3.06
C GLY A 299 -12.44 13.28 -4.44
N ALA A 300 -11.63 13.50 -5.49
CA ALA A 300 -11.95 13.09 -6.87
C ALA A 300 -12.23 11.59 -6.96
N LEU A 301 -13.38 11.21 -7.53
CA LEU A 301 -13.80 9.82 -7.65
C LEU A 301 -14.68 9.65 -8.90
N GLY A 302 -14.48 8.58 -9.65
CA GLY A 302 -15.34 8.22 -10.77
C GLY A 302 -15.34 6.73 -11.08
N ARG A 303 -16.36 6.30 -11.83
CA ARG A 303 -16.50 4.95 -12.39
C ARG A 303 -16.56 5.07 -13.91
N VAL A 304 -15.68 4.38 -14.63
CA VAL A 304 -15.63 4.30 -16.09
C VAL A 304 -16.18 2.95 -16.53
N ASP A 305 -17.13 2.98 -17.46
CA ASP A 305 -17.65 1.81 -18.18
C ASP A 305 -16.65 1.41 -19.28
N VAL A 306 -16.15 0.18 -19.28
CA VAL A 306 -15.03 -0.23 -20.14
C VAL A 306 -15.46 -0.39 -21.61
N GLU A 307 -16.66 -0.93 -21.87
CA GLU A 307 -17.17 -1.10 -23.25
C GLU A 307 -17.37 0.25 -23.96
N THR A 308 -17.90 1.24 -23.24
CA THR A 308 -18.32 2.52 -23.85
C THR A 308 -17.37 3.68 -23.60
N GLY A 309 -16.41 3.54 -22.67
CA GLY A 309 -15.56 4.62 -22.18
C GLY A 309 -16.33 5.72 -21.42
N ARG A 310 -17.61 5.51 -21.08
CA ARG A 310 -18.43 6.53 -20.41
C ARG A 310 -18.15 6.53 -18.92
N HIS A 311 -17.85 7.70 -18.36
CA HIS A 311 -17.69 7.84 -16.91
C HIS A 311 -18.96 8.31 -16.19
N THR A 312 -18.97 8.10 -14.88
CA THR A 312 -19.89 8.72 -13.91
C THR A 312 -19.04 9.34 -12.80
N ASP A 313 -19.37 10.58 -12.42
CA ASP A 313 -18.68 11.33 -11.35
C ASP A 313 -19.32 11.02 -9.99
N TYR A 314 -18.47 10.69 -9.01
CA TYR A 314 -18.82 10.43 -7.62
C TYR A 314 -17.94 11.24 -6.65
N THR A 315 -17.31 12.31 -7.14
CA THR A 315 -16.40 13.17 -6.38
C THR A 315 -17.02 13.69 -5.07
N ALA A 316 -16.19 13.73 -4.03
CA ALA A 316 -16.55 14.06 -2.64
C ALA A 316 -17.61 13.12 -2.02
N PRO A 317 -17.38 11.79 -1.99
CA PRO A 317 -18.29 10.85 -1.34
C PRO A 317 -18.43 11.15 0.16
N GLU A 318 -19.66 11.12 0.70
CA GLU A 318 -19.98 11.55 2.08
C GLU A 318 -19.44 12.95 2.45
N ASP A 319 -19.42 13.88 1.49
CA ASP A 319 -18.81 15.22 1.59
C ASP A 319 -17.29 15.20 1.92
N VAL A 320 -16.60 14.05 1.76
CA VAL A 320 -15.17 13.91 2.06
C VAL A 320 -14.32 14.41 0.90
N THR A 321 -13.63 15.54 1.12
CA THR A 321 -12.70 16.17 0.16
C THR A 321 -11.23 15.95 0.52
N ASP A 322 -10.90 14.91 1.30
CA ASP A 322 -9.52 14.49 1.53
C ASP A 322 -8.92 13.92 0.22
N ASN A 323 -7.58 13.89 0.10
CA ASN A 323 -6.95 13.21 -1.02
C ASN A 323 -7.04 11.69 -0.84
N TRP A 324 -7.63 11.00 -1.82
CA TRP A 324 -7.55 9.55 -1.92
C TRP A 324 -6.15 9.16 -2.40
N LEU A 325 -5.52 8.23 -1.68
CA LEU A 325 -4.16 7.73 -1.97
C LEU A 325 -4.18 6.38 -2.71
N GLY A 326 -5.36 5.81 -2.94
CA GLY A 326 -5.56 4.54 -3.61
C GLY A 326 -7.03 4.13 -3.56
N VAL A 327 -7.42 3.25 -4.49
CA VAL A 327 -8.74 2.62 -4.57
C VAL A 327 -8.55 1.12 -4.81
N ALA A 328 -9.39 0.29 -4.18
CA ALA A 328 -9.48 -1.13 -4.51
C ALA A 328 -10.95 -1.57 -4.67
N VAL A 329 -11.22 -2.51 -5.57
CA VAL A 329 -12.55 -2.89 -6.04
C VAL A 329 -12.73 -4.41 -5.97
N GLY A 330 -13.61 -4.84 -5.07
CA GLY A 330 -14.01 -6.24 -4.94
C GLY A 330 -15.34 -6.52 -5.62
N GLY A 331 -15.41 -7.59 -6.42
CA GLY A 331 -16.66 -8.07 -7.00
C GLY A 331 -16.88 -7.66 -8.46
N SER A 332 -18.03 -8.08 -9.00
CA SER A 332 -18.46 -7.82 -10.37
C SER A 332 -19.05 -6.43 -10.55
N SER A 333 -19.09 -5.95 -11.80
CA SER A 333 -19.88 -4.78 -12.21
C SER A 333 -21.32 -4.87 -11.71
N ASP A 334 -21.86 -3.74 -11.23
CA ASP A 334 -23.18 -3.64 -10.56
C ASP A 334 -23.31 -4.46 -9.25
N ALA A 335 -22.21 -4.99 -8.69
CA ALA A 335 -22.16 -5.69 -7.40
C ALA A 335 -20.82 -5.46 -6.67
N GLU A 336 -20.40 -4.19 -6.58
CA GLU A 336 -19.01 -3.80 -6.31
C GLU A 336 -18.85 -3.34 -4.85
N THR A 337 -17.70 -3.68 -4.26
CA THR A 337 -17.24 -3.16 -2.96
C THR A 337 -16.01 -2.30 -3.21
N ILE A 338 -16.07 -1.02 -2.84
CA ILE A 338 -15.01 -0.04 -3.12
C ILE A 338 -14.32 0.32 -1.82
N LEU A 339 -13.00 0.29 -1.75
CA LEU A 339 -12.21 0.76 -0.61
C LEU A 339 -11.36 1.96 -1.03
N LEU A 340 -11.63 3.13 -0.45
CA LEU A 340 -10.84 4.35 -0.67
C LEU A 340 -9.97 4.62 0.55
N ILE A 341 -8.65 4.74 0.35
CA ILE A 341 -7.69 5.01 1.43
C ILE A 341 -7.22 6.47 1.42
N ASN A 342 -6.91 7.03 2.59
CA ASN A 342 -6.41 8.41 2.67
C ASN A 342 -5.25 8.64 3.66
N GLY A 343 -4.63 9.81 3.53
CA GLY A 343 -3.45 10.22 4.30
C GLY A 343 -3.65 10.38 5.81
N SER A 344 -4.90 10.32 6.30
CA SER A 344 -5.23 10.32 7.73
C SER A 344 -5.27 8.92 8.34
N GLY A 345 -5.00 7.88 7.55
CA GLY A 345 -5.13 6.48 7.96
C GLY A 345 -6.58 5.98 7.96
N ALA A 346 -7.42 6.59 7.14
CA ALA A 346 -8.83 6.24 7.01
C ALA A 346 -9.10 5.38 5.77
N VAL A 347 -10.05 4.46 5.90
CA VAL A 347 -10.70 3.74 4.81
C VAL A 347 -12.15 4.20 4.74
N LEU A 348 -12.61 4.63 3.57
CA LEU A 348 -14.04 4.83 3.28
C LEU A 348 -14.52 3.67 2.40
N ARG A 349 -15.57 2.98 2.84
CA ARG A 349 -16.11 1.77 2.18
C ARG A 349 -17.35 2.13 1.37
N GLY A 350 -17.29 1.91 0.07
CA GLY A 350 -18.42 2.02 -0.86
C GLY A 350 -19.06 0.66 -1.15
N THR A 351 -20.32 0.67 -1.51
CA THR A 351 -21.02 -0.50 -2.05
C THR A 351 -21.94 -0.06 -3.17
N TYR A 352 -21.66 -0.54 -4.37
CA TYR A 352 -22.38 -0.21 -5.59
C TYR A 352 -23.26 -1.38 -6.01
N ARG A 353 -24.55 -1.13 -6.24
CA ARG A 353 -25.50 -2.14 -6.73
C ARG A 353 -26.46 -1.54 -7.75
N GLU A 354 -26.44 -2.07 -8.98
CA GLU A 354 -27.37 -1.70 -10.07
C GLU A 354 -27.55 -0.17 -10.28
N GLY A 355 -26.48 0.61 -10.08
CA GLY A 355 -26.49 2.09 -10.17
C GLY A 355 -26.59 2.86 -8.84
N ASP A 356 -27.03 2.22 -7.76
CA ASP A 356 -27.09 2.81 -6.42
C ASP A 356 -25.75 2.65 -5.68
N LEU A 357 -25.21 3.75 -5.14
CA LEU A 357 -23.94 3.78 -4.41
C LEU A 357 -24.17 4.20 -2.95
N GLU A 358 -23.87 3.32 -2.01
CA GLU A 358 -23.94 3.58 -0.57
C GLU A 358 -22.54 3.60 0.06
N TRP A 359 -22.34 4.41 1.08
CA TRP A 359 -21.05 4.58 1.78
C TRP A 359 -21.14 4.20 3.26
N THR A 360 -20.02 3.78 3.84
CA THR A 360 -19.87 3.45 5.26
C THR A 360 -18.45 3.78 5.73
N GLY A 361 -18.33 4.29 6.96
CA GLY A 361 -17.09 4.81 7.53
C GLY A 361 -17.10 6.35 7.62
N PRO A 362 -15.94 7.02 7.52
CA PRO A 362 -14.59 6.45 7.40
C PRO A 362 -14.13 5.76 8.69
N ASP A 363 -13.53 4.58 8.55
CA ASP A 363 -12.94 3.80 9.64
C ASP A 363 -11.40 3.87 9.63
N LYS A 364 -10.75 3.62 10.77
CA LYS A 364 -9.29 3.66 10.90
C LYS A 364 -8.75 2.31 11.39
N PRO A 365 -8.20 1.46 10.51
CA PRO A 365 -7.62 0.16 10.88
C PRO A 365 -6.45 0.29 11.88
N GLY A 366 -5.64 1.34 11.70
CA GLY A 366 -4.44 1.63 12.49
C GLY A 366 -4.58 2.82 13.43
N SER A 367 -3.44 3.39 13.85
CA SER A 367 -3.38 4.57 14.72
C SER A 367 -3.66 5.91 14.01
N GLY A 368 -4.11 5.88 12.76
CA GLY A 368 -4.24 7.08 11.90
C GLY A 368 -2.94 7.53 11.24
N SER A 369 -1.98 6.61 11.05
CA SER A 369 -0.84 6.81 10.14
C SER A 369 -1.35 6.86 8.69
N SER A 370 -0.71 7.60 7.78
CA SER A 370 -1.08 7.58 6.36
C SER A 370 -1.08 6.15 5.85
N LEU A 371 -2.19 5.70 5.25
CA LEU A 371 -2.18 4.51 4.41
C LEU A 371 -1.36 4.80 3.14
N SER A 372 -0.83 3.76 2.51
CA SER A 372 0.01 3.86 1.30
C SER A 372 -0.37 2.91 0.18
N GLY A 373 -0.92 1.73 0.49
CA GLY A 373 -1.48 0.80 -0.50
C GLY A 373 -2.74 0.11 -0.01
N VAL A 374 -3.60 -0.29 -0.95
CA VAL A 374 -4.84 -1.07 -0.73
C VAL A 374 -5.09 -2.00 -1.91
N GLU A 375 -5.54 -3.22 -1.65
CA GLU A 375 -5.84 -4.25 -2.67
C GLU A 375 -7.01 -5.12 -2.17
N LEU A 376 -7.93 -5.53 -3.05
CA LEU A 376 -9.13 -6.29 -2.67
C LEU A 376 -9.49 -7.39 -3.70
N VAL A 377 -9.44 -8.65 -3.28
CA VAL A 377 -9.81 -9.82 -4.10
C VAL A 377 -11.09 -10.44 -3.54
N GLY A 378 -12.23 -10.08 -4.14
CA GLY A 378 -13.56 -10.42 -3.62
C GLY A 378 -13.80 -9.70 -2.28
N ASP A 379 -14.10 -10.45 -1.22
CA ASP A 379 -14.25 -9.90 0.13
C ASP A 379 -12.92 -9.85 0.92
N VAL A 380 -11.81 -10.36 0.37
CA VAL A 380 -10.53 -10.45 1.08
C VAL A 380 -9.55 -9.44 0.53
N GLY A 381 -9.13 -8.50 1.38
CA GLY A 381 -8.24 -7.42 1.00
C GLY A 381 -7.20 -7.09 2.06
N TYR A 382 -6.24 -6.28 1.68
CA TYR A 382 -5.20 -5.80 2.57
C TYR A 382 -4.97 -4.30 2.35
N CYS A 383 -4.62 -3.57 3.40
CA CYS A 383 -4.06 -2.23 3.28
C CYS A 383 -2.83 -2.06 4.18
N CYS A 384 -1.90 -1.20 3.78
CA CYS A 384 -0.68 -0.92 4.55
C CYS A 384 -0.55 0.56 4.93
N ASP A 385 0.16 0.83 6.03
CA ASP A 385 0.44 2.18 6.53
C ASP A 385 1.94 2.51 6.61
N THR A 386 2.22 3.81 6.53
CA THR A 386 3.56 4.44 6.61
C THR A 386 4.29 4.25 7.95
N ASN A 387 3.70 3.56 8.93
CA ASN A 387 4.27 3.22 10.23
C ASN A 387 4.33 1.69 10.45
N ASP A 388 4.56 0.96 9.36
CA ASP A 388 4.70 -0.50 9.27
C ASP A 388 3.41 -1.28 9.47
N GLY A 389 2.24 -0.64 9.57
CA GLY A 389 0.96 -1.34 9.73
C GLY A 389 0.56 -2.10 8.46
N VAL A 390 0.03 -3.31 8.62
CA VAL A 390 -0.63 -4.10 7.57
C VAL A 390 -1.89 -4.71 8.16
N PHE A 391 -3.02 -4.52 7.49
CA PHE A 391 -4.34 -4.86 7.97
C PHE A 391 -5.06 -5.75 6.94
N GLU A 392 -5.57 -6.91 7.37
CA GLU A 392 -6.40 -7.85 6.58
C GLU A 392 -7.87 -7.49 6.80
N THR A 393 -8.66 -7.47 5.72
CA THR A 393 -10.12 -7.63 5.78
C THR A 393 -10.51 -8.96 5.14
N THR A 394 -11.60 -9.57 5.63
CA THR A 394 -12.21 -10.76 5.04
C THR A 394 -13.73 -10.61 4.85
N ASP A 395 -14.21 -9.37 4.89
CA ASP A 395 -15.61 -8.95 4.84
C ASP A 395 -15.78 -7.69 3.97
N GLY A 396 -14.91 -7.52 2.96
CA GLY A 396 -14.95 -6.41 2.02
C GLY A 396 -14.75 -5.05 2.71
N GLY A 397 -13.95 -4.99 3.77
CA GLY A 397 -13.67 -3.79 4.54
C GLY A 397 -14.72 -3.40 5.58
N GLU A 398 -15.69 -4.26 5.93
CA GLU A 398 -16.55 -4.03 7.10
C GLU A 398 -15.75 -4.08 8.42
N SER A 399 -14.66 -4.85 8.46
CA SER A 399 -13.70 -4.86 9.56
C SER A 399 -12.27 -5.15 9.09
N PHE A 400 -11.30 -4.79 9.94
CA PHE A 400 -9.87 -4.95 9.67
C PHE A 400 -9.12 -5.54 10.88
N GLU A 401 -8.33 -6.59 10.66
CA GLU A 401 -7.42 -7.20 11.62
C GLU A 401 -5.96 -6.84 11.29
N ARG A 402 -5.18 -6.35 12.26
CA ARG A 402 -3.76 -6.06 12.05
C ARG A 402 -2.93 -7.35 12.02
N VAL A 403 -2.48 -7.74 10.82
CA VAL A 403 -1.70 -8.97 10.55
C VAL A 403 -0.17 -8.74 10.51
N GLY A 404 0.26 -7.48 10.60
CA GLY A 404 1.67 -7.10 10.63
C GLY A 404 1.83 -5.60 10.42
N LEU A 405 2.95 -5.16 9.86
CA LEU A 405 4.30 -5.64 10.17
C LEU A 405 4.75 -4.95 11.48
N GLU A 406 5.83 -5.40 12.12
CA GLU A 406 6.38 -4.71 13.29
C GLU A 406 7.88 -4.47 13.13
N GLY A 407 8.25 -3.22 12.83
CA GLY A 407 9.64 -2.83 12.62
C GLY A 407 10.16 -3.20 11.24
N ALA A 408 9.42 -2.84 10.19
CA ALA A 408 10.00 -2.75 8.85
C ALA A 408 11.16 -1.74 8.90
N ASP A 409 12.24 -2.02 8.18
CA ASP A 409 13.35 -1.06 8.12
C ASP A 409 12.91 0.16 7.32
N GLY A 410 12.38 -0.02 6.10
CA GLY A 410 11.79 1.02 5.25
C GLY A 410 10.36 1.45 5.63
N THR A 411 9.79 2.32 4.80
CA THR A 411 8.38 2.75 4.81
C THR A 411 7.60 1.88 3.83
N LEU A 412 6.44 1.34 4.21
CA LEU A 412 5.63 0.51 3.31
C LEU A 412 5.04 1.38 2.18
N THR A 413 5.20 0.95 0.93
CA THR A 413 4.78 1.74 -0.25
C THR A 413 3.53 1.19 -0.93
N ASP A 414 3.42 -0.12 -1.12
CA ASP A 414 2.31 -0.73 -1.86
C ASP A 414 2.00 -2.17 -1.36
N VAL A 415 0.86 -2.75 -1.76
CA VAL A 415 0.37 -4.08 -1.35
C VAL A 415 -0.22 -4.84 -2.53
N ALA A 416 0.08 -6.13 -2.64
CA ALA A 416 -0.50 -7.01 -3.66
C ALA A 416 -0.90 -8.36 -3.07
N THR A 417 -2.05 -8.89 -3.47
CA THR A 417 -2.57 -10.17 -2.96
C THR A 417 -3.18 -11.03 -4.06
N THR A 418 -3.31 -12.34 -3.81
CA THR A 418 -4.17 -13.23 -4.61
C THR A 418 -5.36 -13.76 -3.80
N GLY A 419 -5.59 -13.17 -2.62
CA GLY A 419 -6.58 -13.59 -1.65
C GLY A 419 -5.95 -14.00 -0.31
N ARG A 420 -6.73 -14.71 0.51
CA ARG A 420 -6.41 -14.84 1.94
C ARG A 420 -5.12 -15.61 2.21
N GLY A 421 -4.22 -14.97 2.95
CA GLY A 421 -2.95 -15.55 3.40
C GLY A 421 -1.81 -15.43 2.39
N ASP A 422 -2.05 -14.87 1.21
CA ASP A 422 -1.05 -14.63 0.17
C ASP A 422 -0.90 -13.14 -0.15
N CYS A 423 -0.38 -12.39 0.81
CA CYS A 423 -0.15 -10.95 0.74
C CYS A 423 1.35 -10.64 0.58
N LEU A 424 1.68 -9.69 -0.29
CA LEU A 424 2.99 -9.05 -0.39
C LEU A 424 2.84 -7.56 -0.08
N VAL A 425 3.85 -6.97 0.56
CA VAL A 425 3.92 -5.52 0.79
C VAL A 425 5.32 -5.02 0.42
N SER A 426 5.42 -3.99 -0.41
CA SER A 426 6.70 -3.37 -0.81
C SER A 426 7.11 -2.25 0.17
N ALA A 427 8.37 -1.81 0.08
CA ALA A 427 8.89 -0.72 0.89
C ALA A 427 9.89 0.17 0.15
N ASP A 428 10.01 1.41 0.63
CA ASP A 428 10.90 2.48 0.14
C ASP A 428 12.40 2.17 0.20
N ASP A 429 12.77 1.03 0.80
CA ASP A 429 14.16 0.59 0.93
C ASP A 429 14.48 -0.66 0.11
N GLY A 430 13.67 -1.00 -0.90
CA GLY A 430 13.96 -2.03 -1.90
C GLY A 430 13.56 -3.45 -1.48
N VAL A 431 12.69 -3.57 -0.47
CA VAL A 431 12.28 -4.85 0.15
C VAL A 431 10.83 -5.15 -0.15
N VAL A 432 10.55 -6.37 -0.59
CA VAL A 432 9.20 -6.96 -0.55
C VAL A 432 9.10 -7.87 0.66
N HIS A 433 8.08 -7.64 1.47
CA HIS A 433 7.71 -8.48 2.61
C HIS A 433 6.61 -9.45 2.18
N ARG A 434 6.86 -10.76 2.24
CA ARG A 434 5.85 -11.79 1.97
C ARG A 434 5.20 -12.28 3.26
N TYR A 435 3.88 -12.25 3.31
CA TYR A 435 3.08 -12.91 4.34
C TYR A 435 3.00 -14.42 4.11
N GLY A 436 3.21 -15.20 5.15
CA GLY A 436 3.04 -16.65 5.17
C GLY A 436 2.00 -17.09 6.20
N GLY A 437 0.86 -16.39 6.27
CA GLY A 437 -0.27 -16.66 7.18
C GLY A 437 -0.01 -16.43 8.68
N SER A 438 1.24 -16.28 9.12
CA SER A 438 1.60 -15.96 10.51
C SER A 438 2.96 -15.29 10.68
N THR A 439 3.69 -15.07 9.58
CA THR A 439 5.07 -14.57 9.61
C THR A 439 5.35 -13.81 8.33
N TRP A 440 6.09 -12.71 8.45
CA TRP A 440 6.54 -11.89 7.34
C TRP A 440 8.00 -12.21 7.00
N THR A 441 8.26 -12.57 5.74
CA THR A 441 9.60 -12.86 5.23
C THR A 441 10.06 -11.69 4.36
N PRO A 442 11.08 -10.91 4.76
CA PRO A 442 11.64 -9.84 3.93
C PRO A 442 12.53 -10.43 2.83
N GLU A 443 12.39 -9.92 1.62
CA GLU A 443 13.16 -10.27 0.44
C GLU A 443 13.65 -8.98 -0.24
N ARG A 444 14.96 -8.91 -0.54
CA ARG A 444 15.58 -7.77 -1.20
C ARG A 444 15.37 -7.90 -2.71
N VAL A 445 14.65 -6.96 -3.30
CA VAL A 445 14.36 -6.92 -4.74
C VAL A 445 15.30 -5.91 -5.42
N ALA A 446 15.30 -4.66 -4.95
CA ALA A 446 16.11 -3.57 -5.50
C ALA A 446 17.03 -2.92 -4.45
N ASP A 447 18.00 -2.13 -4.91
CA ASP A 447 18.80 -1.24 -4.06
C ASP A 447 18.09 0.11 -3.79
N GLY A 448 17.15 0.50 -4.67
CA GLY A 448 16.37 1.74 -4.61
C GLY A 448 14.97 1.56 -4.00
N SER A 449 14.12 2.58 -4.14
CA SER A 449 12.72 2.53 -3.70
C SER A 449 11.89 1.60 -4.58
N LEU A 450 10.89 0.93 -4.00
CA LEU A 450 9.84 0.25 -4.76
C LEU A 450 8.61 1.17 -4.83
N THR A 451 8.13 1.46 -6.04
CA THR A 451 7.04 2.41 -6.29
C THR A 451 5.70 1.72 -6.52
N GLY A 452 5.69 0.59 -7.23
CA GLY A 452 4.49 -0.25 -7.43
C GLY A 452 4.80 -1.74 -7.35
N LEU A 453 3.79 -2.55 -7.03
CA LEU A 453 3.89 -3.99 -6.80
C LEU A 453 2.60 -4.68 -7.28
N ALA A 454 2.70 -5.62 -8.22
CA ALA A 454 1.54 -6.32 -8.76
C ALA A 454 1.69 -7.85 -8.76
N ARG A 455 0.55 -8.54 -8.75
CA ARG A 455 0.46 -10.01 -8.81
C ARG A 455 -0.64 -10.48 -9.75
N SER A 456 -0.35 -11.56 -10.46
CA SER A 456 -1.37 -12.35 -11.17
C SER A 456 -1.02 -13.82 -11.02
N GLY A 457 -1.80 -14.53 -10.20
CA GLY A 457 -1.50 -15.89 -9.77
C GLY A 457 -0.11 -16.02 -9.13
N GLU A 458 0.75 -16.83 -9.76
CA GLU A 458 2.12 -17.09 -9.29
C GLU A 458 3.13 -15.99 -9.65
N ARG A 459 2.85 -15.19 -10.69
CA ARG A 459 3.75 -14.12 -11.15
C ARG A 459 3.65 -12.91 -10.24
N THR A 460 4.80 -12.29 -9.96
CA THR A 460 4.90 -11.01 -9.25
C THR A 460 5.80 -10.08 -10.06
N ALA A 461 5.44 -8.80 -10.14
CA ALA A 461 6.30 -7.76 -10.69
C ALA A 461 6.35 -6.55 -9.75
N ALA A 462 7.45 -5.81 -9.76
CA ALA A 462 7.64 -4.60 -8.97
C ALA A 462 8.38 -3.53 -9.78
N CYS A 463 7.95 -2.27 -9.66
CA CYS A 463 8.66 -1.11 -10.19
C CYS A 463 9.68 -0.59 -9.17
N ALA A 464 10.87 -0.23 -9.65
CA ALA A 464 11.93 0.37 -8.86
C ALA A 464 12.64 1.49 -9.64
N ASP A 465 13.42 2.32 -8.93
CA ASP A 465 14.27 3.36 -9.52
C ASP A 465 15.21 2.87 -10.63
N ASP A 466 15.49 1.56 -10.68
CA ASP A 466 16.48 0.92 -11.56
C ASP A 466 15.89 0.00 -12.63
N GLY A 467 14.56 -0.12 -12.73
CA GLY A 467 13.84 -0.91 -13.74
C GLY A 467 12.63 -1.67 -13.18
N ILE A 468 12.14 -2.62 -13.97
CA ILE A 468 11.11 -3.57 -13.53
C ILE A 468 11.80 -4.84 -13.01
N HIS A 469 11.34 -5.37 -11.88
CA HIS A 469 11.80 -6.64 -11.34
C HIS A 469 10.65 -7.64 -11.38
N GLU A 470 10.87 -8.82 -11.95
CA GLU A 470 9.86 -9.87 -12.09
C GLU A 470 10.28 -11.18 -11.42
N ARG A 471 9.28 -11.99 -11.06
CA ARG A 471 9.46 -13.43 -10.82
C ARG A 471 8.25 -14.20 -11.32
N SER A 472 8.49 -15.33 -11.99
CA SER A 472 7.42 -16.17 -12.55
C SER A 472 6.70 -17.05 -11.51
N THR A 473 7.34 -17.31 -10.36
CA THR A 473 6.75 -18.10 -9.25
C THR A 473 7.18 -17.55 -7.89
N PRO A 474 6.47 -17.84 -6.79
CA PRO A 474 6.86 -17.42 -5.44
C PRO A 474 8.22 -17.95 -4.95
N THR A 475 8.82 -18.92 -5.64
CA THR A 475 10.13 -19.52 -5.31
C THR A 475 11.22 -19.22 -6.31
N ALA A 476 10.91 -18.53 -7.41
CA ALA A 476 11.92 -18.05 -8.35
C ALA A 476 12.66 -16.84 -7.74
N ASP A 477 13.95 -16.71 -8.06
CA ASP A 477 14.70 -15.48 -7.82
C ASP A 477 14.07 -14.33 -8.63
N TRP A 478 14.24 -13.10 -8.16
CA TRP A 478 13.83 -11.91 -8.89
C TRP A 478 14.80 -11.63 -10.04
N GLU A 479 14.26 -11.43 -11.24
CA GLU A 479 14.96 -11.03 -12.44
C GLU A 479 14.71 -9.54 -12.71
N ARG A 480 15.81 -8.76 -12.76
CA ARG A 480 15.76 -7.35 -13.15
C ARG A 480 15.72 -7.25 -14.67
N ILE A 481 14.76 -6.48 -15.17
CA ILE A 481 14.57 -6.15 -16.58
C ILE A 481 15.02 -4.70 -16.77
N ASP A 482 16.13 -4.54 -17.49
CA ASP A 482 16.66 -3.23 -17.88
C ASP A 482 15.82 -2.66 -19.03
N ILE A 483 15.36 -1.41 -18.88
CA ILE A 483 14.58 -0.71 -19.90
C ILE A 483 15.30 0.59 -20.22
N ASP A 484 15.89 0.65 -21.42
CA ASP A 484 16.83 1.71 -21.79
C ASP A 484 16.13 3.07 -21.93
N GLY A 485 16.49 4.01 -21.06
CA GLY A 485 16.12 5.42 -21.20
C GLY A 485 14.68 5.77 -20.80
N THR A 486 14.00 4.92 -20.03
CA THR A 486 12.70 5.22 -19.44
C THR A 486 12.83 6.19 -18.27
N ASP A 487 11.82 7.05 -18.10
CA ASP A 487 11.69 7.84 -16.87
C ASP A 487 11.28 6.96 -15.67
N ALA A 488 11.20 7.56 -14.48
CA ALA A 488 10.85 6.84 -13.25
C ALA A 488 9.42 6.26 -13.33
N LEU A 489 9.31 4.98 -13.01
CA LEU A 489 8.04 4.25 -12.97
C LEU A 489 7.35 4.43 -11.62
N GLN A 490 6.05 4.67 -11.65
CA GLN A 490 5.22 4.90 -10.48
C GLN A 490 4.39 3.66 -10.11
N ALA A 491 3.78 3.01 -11.10
CA ALA A 491 2.93 1.84 -10.88
C ALA A 491 3.13 0.75 -11.94
N ILE A 492 2.60 -0.43 -11.65
CA ILE A 492 2.59 -1.59 -12.53
C ILE A 492 1.33 -2.41 -12.27
N SER A 493 0.74 -2.93 -13.35
CA SER A 493 -0.32 -3.94 -13.27
C SER A 493 0.03 -5.10 -14.19
N ILE A 494 -0.29 -6.32 -13.75
CA ILE A 494 0.03 -7.54 -14.49
C ILE A 494 -1.20 -8.44 -14.59
N ALA A 495 -1.41 -8.96 -15.79
CA ALA A 495 -2.39 -9.99 -16.13
C ALA A 495 -1.63 -11.24 -16.65
N PRO A 496 -2.32 -12.36 -16.93
CA PRO A 496 -1.67 -13.58 -17.41
C PRO A 496 -0.92 -13.40 -18.75
N GLU A 497 -1.47 -12.60 -19.66
CA GLU A 497 -0.98 -12.40 -21.04
C GLU A 497 -0.54 -10.96 -21.34
N ARG A 498 -0.64 -10.04 -20.38
CA ARG A 498 -0.27 -8.62 -20.56
C ARG A 498 0.32 -8.05 -19.29
N SER A 499 1.19 -7.06 -19.40
CA SER A 499 1.63 -6.24 -18.27
C SER A 499 1.87 -4.82 -18.73
N VAL A 500 1.55 -3.87 -17.86
CA VAL A 500 1.68 -2.44 -18.14
C VAL A 500 2.32 -1.78 -16.92
N ALA A 501 3.38 -1.02 -17.14
CA ALA A 501 3.98 -0.15 -16.15
C ALA A 501 3.88 1.29 -16.62
N VAL A 502 3.62 2.22 -15.70
CA VAL A 502 3.39 3.64 -15.99
C VAL A 502 4.27 4.52 -15.11
N GLY A 503 4.54 5.75 -15.55
CA GLY A 503 5.43 6.65 -14.82
C GLY A 503 5.41 8.11 -15.24
N GLU A 504 6.49 8.81 -14.89
CA GLU A 504 6.69 10.23 -15.19
C GLU A 504 6.61 10.54 -16.69
N ASN A 505 6.27 11.79 -17.03
CA ASN A 505 6.24 12.33 -18.40
C ASN A 505 5.41 11.50 -19.41
N GLY A 506 4.30 10.88 -18.98
CA GLY A 506 3.44 10.05 -19.83
C GLY A 506 4.02 8.69 -20.19
N THR A 507 5.10 8.26 -19.52
CA THR A 507 5.78 6.98 -19.77
C THR A 507 4.82 5.82 -19.57
N VAL A 508 4.68 4.99 -20.59
CA VAL A 508 4.03 3.68 -20.53
C VAL A 508 4.95 2.63 -21.16
N ILE A 509 5.01 1.47 -20.53
CA ILE A 509 5.79 0.31 -20.99
C ILE A 509 4.86 -0.89 -20.95
N GLU A 510 4.85 -1.68 -22.03
CA GLU A 510 4.03 -2.88 -22.13
C GLU A 510 4.88 -4.14 -22.32
N ARG A 511 4.30 -5.27 -21.92
CA ARG A 511 4.76 -6.63 -22.23
C ARG A 511 3.55 -7.49 -22.60
N HIS A 512 3.68 -8.25 -23.68
CA HIS A 512 2.71 -9.23 -24.20
C HIS A 512 3.38 -10.60 -24.29
#